data_AF-A0A7W8EAZ5-F1
#
_entry.id   AF-A0A7W8EAZ5-F1
#
_cell.length_a   1.000
_cell.length_b   1.000
_cell.length_c   1.000
_cell.angle_alpha   90.00
_cell.angle_beta   90.00
_cell.angle_gamma   90.00
#
_symmetry.space_group_name_H-M   'P 1'
#
loop_
_entity.id
_entity.type
_entity.pdbx_description
1 polymer ?
#
loop_
_entity_poly.entity_id
_entity_poly.type
_entity_poly.pdbx_seq_one_letter_code
_entity_poly.pdbx_strand_id
1 'polypeptide(L)'
;MAADAIQAMTGVDIASDFRGKYTDEASAFALIKSVANGTTVADAAAYCAAKHGLTEWSKPLLAQRGDLVTIQNGTQLIAGFVGIDGRYAISIGETGLMQFPISVITRAWKTS
;
A
#
# COMPACT_ATOMS: atom_id res chain seq x y z
N MET A 1 -8.85 2.40 3.01
CA MET A 1 -8.34 2.94 4.28
C MET A 1 -6.84 3.24 4.30
N ALA A 2 -5.92 2.38 3.85
CA ALA A 2 -4.52 2.81 3.61
C ALA A 2 -4.47 3.97 2.59
N ALA A 3 -5.21 3.84 1.49
CA ALA A 3 -5.43 4.93 0.54
C ALA A 3 -6.27 6.10 1.10
N ASP A 4 -7.12 5.90 2.12
CA ASP A 4 -7.82 7.02 2.78
C ASP A 4 -6.86 7.82 3.67
N ALA A 5 -5.99 7.13 4.41
CA ALA A 5 -4.97 7.77 5.23
C ALA A 5 -3.95 8.49 4.34
N ILE A 6 -3.49 7.84 3.26
CA ILE A 6 -2.62 8.49 2.29
C ILE A 6 -3.34 9.67 1.63
N GLN A 7 -4.59 9.53 1.17
CA GLN A 7 -5.37 10.65 0.64
C GLN A 7 -5.58 11.77 1.66
N ALA A 8 -5.83 11.46 2.94
CA ALA A 8 -5.97 12.45 3.98
C ALA A 8 -4.65 13.17 4.29
N MET A 9 -3.51 12.50 4.12
CA MET A 9 -2.17 13.07 4.31
C MET A 9 -1.65 13.82 3.07
N THR A 10 -1.96 13.35 1.86
CA THR A 10 -1.38 13.84 0.59
C THR A 10 -2.38 14.60 -0.30
N GLY A 11 -3.68 14.52 0.01
CA GLY A 11 -4.77 15.00 -0.85
C GLY A 11 -5.08 14.10 -2.05
N VAL A 12 -4.34 13.00 -2.24
CA VAL A 12 -4.39 12.17 -3.46
C VAL A 12 -4.92 10.77 -3.14
N ASP A 13 -6.04 10.39 -3.77
CA ASP A 13 -6.52 9.01 -3.73
C ASP A 13 -5.69 8.11 -4.63
N ILE A 14 -4.58 7.61 -4.08
CA ILE A 14 -3.64 6.72 -4.76
C ILE A 14 -4.30 5.40 -5.21
N ALA A 15 -5.42 5.00 -4.60
CA ALA A 15 -6.12 3.77 -4.96
C ALA A 15 -7.42 4.03 -5.74
N SER A 16 -7.63 5.22 -6.32
CA SER A 16 -8.88 5.56 -7.02
C SER A 16 -9.26 4.54 -8.12
N ASP A 17 -8.26 3.93 -8.75
CA ASP A 17 -8.48 2.94 -9.80
C ASP A 17 -9.00 1.60 -9.27
N PHE A 18 -8.80 1.32 -7.98
CA PHE A 18 -9.18 0.08 -7.30
C PHE A 18 -10.34 0.27 -6.31
N ARG A 19 -10.45 1.45 -5.68
CA ARG A 19 -11.42 1.74 -4.63
C ARG A 19 -12.86 1.51 -5.09
N GLY A 20 -13.59 0.70 -4.33
CA GLY A 20 -15.01 0.41 -4.57
C GLY A 20 -15.30 -0.46 -5.79
N LYS A 21 -14.27 -1.03 -6.44
CA LYS A 21 -14.40 -1.83 -7.66
C LYS A 21 -14.16 -3.33 -7.46
N TYR A 22 -14.02 -3.79 -6.22
CA TYR A 22 -13.89 -5.19 -5.84
C TYR A 22 -14.70 -5.48 -4.58
N THR A 23 -15.21 -6.70 -4.44
CA THR A 23 -16.09 -7.13 -3.34
C THR A 23 -15.51 -8.31 -2.54
N ASP A 24 -14.51 -8.98 -3.11
CA ASP A 24 -13.82 -10.12 -2.54
C ASP A 24 -12.37 -10.18 -3.04
N GLU A 25 -11.59 -11.10 -2.49
CA GLU A 25 -10.17 -11.27 -2.84
C GLU A 25 -9.97 -11.63 -4.33
N ALA A 26 -10.83 -12.48 -4.89
CA ALA A 26 -10.72 -12.92 -6.29
C ALA A 26 -10.94 -11.76 -7.28
N SER A 27 -11.98 -10.96 -7.06
CA SER A 27 -12.28 -9.75 -7.83
C SER A 27 -11.21 -8.68 -7.65
N ALA A 28 -10.59 -8.59 -6.46
CA ALA A 28 -9.44 -7.71 -6.24
C ALA A 28 -8.26 -8.13 -7.14
N PHE A 29 -7.85 -9.40 -7.14
CA PHE A 29 -6.75 -9.87 -7.98
C PHE A 29 -7.06 -9.78 -9.48
N ALA A 30 -8.30 -10.04 -9.90
CA ALA A 30 -8.72 -9.85 -11.28
C ALA A 30 -8.59 -8.38 -11.71
N LEU A 31 -8.95 -7.44 -10.82
CA LEU A 31 -8.80 -6.01 -11.06
C LEU A 31 -7.33 -5.59 -11.13
N ILE A 32 -6.47 -6.12 -10.26
CA ILE A 32 -5.01 -5.91 -10.32
C ILE A 32 -4.46 -6.35 -11.68
N LYS A 33 -4.87 -7.52 -12.16
CA LYS A 33 -4.47 -7.99 -13.48
C LYS A 33 -4.96 -7.09 -14.59
N SER A 34 -6.19 -6.59 -14.51
CA SER A 34 -6.76 -5.72 -15.53
C SER A 34 -6.15 -4.31 -15.56
N VAL A 35 -5.82 -3.73 -14.40
CA VAL A 35 -5.41 -2.33 -14.28
C VAL A 35 -3.90 -2.19 -14.26
N ALA A 36 -3.23 -3.02 -13.47
CA ALA A 36 -1.79 -2.95 -13.25
C ALA A 36 -1.00 -3.98 -14.08
N ASN A 37 -1.69 -4.86 -14.83
CA ASN A 37 -1.06 -6.03 -15.48
C ASN A 37 -0.23 -6.89 -14.49
N GLY A 38 -0.65 -6.91 -13.23
CA GLY A 38 0.04 -7.59 -12.12
C GLY A 38 -0.78 -8.72 -11.53
N THR A 39 -0.24 -9.40 -10.53
CA THR A 39 -0.92 -10.50 -9.82
C THR A 39 -0.90 -10.35 -8.31
N THR A 40 -0.22 -9.32 -7.80
CA THR A 40 -0.05 -9.10 -6.35
C THR A 40 -0.46 -7.70 -5.93
N VAL A 41 -0.75 -7.52 -4.65
CA VAL A 41 -0.99 -6.19 -4.06
C VAL A 41 0.22 -5.27 -4.22
N ALA A 42 1.44 -5.83 -4.26
CA ALA A 42 2.65 -5.05 -4.51
C ALA A 42 2.71 -4.51 -5.95
N ASP A 43 2.16 -5.22 -6.93
CA ASP A 43 2.07 -4.73 -8.31
C ASP A 43 1.07 -3.58 -8.41
N ALA A 44 -0.08 -3.68 -7.73
CA ALA A 44 -1.03 -2.58 -7.64
C ALA A 44 -0.42 -1.36 -6.95
N ALA A 45 0.27 -1.54 -5.82
CA ALA A 45 0.95 -0.45 -5.13
C ALA A 45 2.01 0.21 -6.03
N ALA A 46 2.80 -0.58 -6.77
CA ALA A 46 3.78 -0.08 -7.72
C ALA A 46 3.14 0.68 -8.89
N TYR A 47 2.04 0.18 -9.45
CA TYR A 47 1.28 0.85 -10.50
C TYR A 47 0.75 2.20 -10.02
N CYS A 48 0.09 2.21 -8.85
CA CYS A 48 -0.42 3.44 -8.24
C CYS A 48 0.71 4.44 -7.96
N ALA A 49 1.81 3.97 -7.36
CA ALA A 49 2.99 4.79 -7.10
C ALA A 49 3.52 5.43 -8.40
N ALA A 50 3.70 4.63 -9.47
CA ALA A 50 4.17 5.11 -10.76
C ALA A 50 3.22 6.13 -11.39
N LYS A 51 1.90 5.86 -11.37
CA LYS A 51 0.86 6.77 -11.89
C LYS A 51 0.89 8.13 -11.19
N HIS A 52 1.22 8.15 -9.90
CA HIS A 52 1.29 9.37 -9.09
C HIS A 52 2.71 9.95 -8.96
N GLY A 53 3.69 9.41 -9.69
CA GLY A 53 5.07 9.92 -9.70
C GLY A 53 5.85 9.65 -8.40
N LEU A 54 5.41 8.71 -7.58
CA LEU A 54 6.11 8.35 -6.35
C LEU A 54 7.37 7.55 -6.66
N THR A 55 8.45 7.88 -5.97
CA THR A 55 9.73 7.20 -6.13
C THR A 55 9.86 6.07 -5.12
N GLU A 56 10.19 4.87 -5.59
CA GLU A 56 10.47 3.75 -4.70
C GLU A 56 11.78 3.97 -3.93
N TRP A 57 11.80 3.63 -2.65
CA TRP A 57 13.02 3.61 -1.87
C TRP A 57 13.93 2.48 -2.31
N SER A 58 15.25 2.73 -2.32
CA SER A 58 16.24 1.69 -2.60
C SER A 58 16.28 0.57 -1.55
N LYS A 59 15.82 0.86 -0.33
CA LYS A 59 15.65 -0.11 0.76
C LYS A 59 14.35 0.19 1.52
N PRO A 60 13.49 -0.80 1.80
CA PRO A 60 12.24 -0.59 2.53
C PRO A 60 12.40 0.08 3.91
N LEU A 61 13.49 -0.20 4.61
CA LEU A 61 13.80 0.39 5.92
C LEU A 61 14.09 1.91 5.90
N LEU A 62 14.21 2.51 4.72
CA LEU A 62 14.34 3.96 4.56
C LEU A 62 12.99 4.67 4.51
N ALA A 63 11.88 3.91 4.50
CA ALA A 63 10.54 4.46 4.49
C ALA A 63 10.33 5.42 5.66
N GLN A 64 9.72 6.55 5.37
CA GLN A 64 9.43 7.62 6.31
C GLN A 64 7.93 7.70 6.57
N ARG A 65 7.56 8.43 7.62
CA ARG A 65 6.17 8.68 7.98
C ARG A 65 5.35 9.08 6.75
N GLY A 66 4.25 8.36 6.53
CA GLY A 66 3.30 8.63 5.45
C GLY A 66 3.58 7.85 4.16
N ASP A 67 4.79 7.30 3.99
CA ASP A 67 5.14 6.55 2.79
C ASP A 67 4.22 5.36 2.57
N LEU A 68 3.86 5.14 1.31
CA LEU A 68 3.12 3.95 0.86
C LEU A 68 4.03 2.75 1.00
N VAL A 69 3.52 1.65 1.55
CA VAL A 69 4.31 0.44 1.76
C VAL A 69 3.54 -0.82 1.46
N THR A 70 4.24 -1.89 1.09
CA THR A 70 3.70 -3.25 1.05
C THR A 70 4.30 -4.08 2.17
N ILE A 71 3.48 -4.91 2.80
CA ILE A 71 3.83 -5.66 4.00
C ILE A 71 3.59 -7.14 3.72
N GLN A 72 4.56 -7.99 4.08
CA GLN A 72 4.35 -9.43 4.09
C GLN A 72 3.57 -9.83 5.35
N ASN A 73 2.37 -10.40 5.18
CA ASN A 73 1.55 -10.93 6.26
C ASN A 73 1.25 -12.41 6.00
N GLY A 74 2.05 -13.31 6.58
CA GLY A 74 1.97 -14.74 6.27
C GLY A 74 2.31 -15.01 4.80
N THR A 75 1.40 -15.61 4.05
CA THR A 75 1.54 -15.88 2.61
C THR A 75 1.02 -14.74 1.72
N GLN A 76 0.34 -13.74 2.30
CA GLN A 76 -0.28 -12.64 1.56
C GLN A 76 0.57 -11.36 1.65
N LEU A 77 0.47 -10.53 0.61
CA LEU A 77 0.98 -9.16 0.60
C LEU A 77 -0.19 -8.20 0.80
N ILE A 78 -0.02 -7.23 1.70
CA ILE A 78 -1.02 -6.18 1.95
C ILE A 78 -0.39 -4.81 1.76
N ALA A 79 -1.21 -3.80 1.48
CA ALA A 79 -0.79 -2.41 1.39
C ALA A 79 -1.00 -1.69 2.72
N GLY A 80 -0.15 -0.72 3.02
CA GLY A 80 -0.23 0.11 4.22
C GLY A 80 0.51 1.43 4.03
N PHE A 81 0.70 2.14 5.14
CA PHE A 81 1.54 3.33 5.19
C PHE A 81 2.40 3.33 6.45
N VAL A 82 3.53 4.02 6.45
CA VAL A 82 4.34 4.19 7.68
C VAL A 82 3.62 5.14 8.62
N GLY A 83 3.37 4.69 9.85
CA GLY A 83 2.71 5.44 10.91
C GLY A 83 3.47 6.68 11.36
N ILE A 84 2.81 7.49 12.20
CA ILE A 84 3.33 8.80 12.64
C ILE A 84 4.65 8.72 13.42
N ASP A 85 4.89 7.61 14.11
CA ASP A 85 6.09 7.39 14.92
C ASP A 85 7.29 6.88 14.09
N GLY A 86 7.09 6.57 12.80
CA GLY A 86 8.11 6.05 11.90
C GLY A 86 8.59 4.63 12.23
N ARG A 87 7.95 3.93 13.18
CA ARG A 87 8.40 2.61 13.66
C ARG A 87 7.55 1.46 13.16
N TYR A 88 6.29 1.75 12.86
CA TYR A 88 5.33 0.76 12.41
C TYR A 88 4.73 1.12 11.06
N ALA A 89 4.46 0.10 10.26
CA ALA A 89 3.52 0.19 9.16
C ALA A 89 2.10 -0.09 9.66
N ILE A 90 1.15 0.68 9.17
CA ILE A 90 -0.26 0.59 9.50
C ILE A 90 -1.00 0.07 8.27
N SER A 91 -1.78 -0.99 8.45
CA SER A 91 -2.71 -1.51 7.44
C SER A 91 -4.06 -1.79 8.09
N ILE A 92 -5.07 -2.10 7.29
CA ILE A 92 -6.37 -2.54 7.80
C ILE A 92 -6.66 -3.93 7.29
N GLY A 93 -6.92 -4.83 8.23
CA GLY A 93 -7.46 -6.16 7.98
C GLY A 93 -8.91 -6.27 8.44
N GLU A 94 -9.43 -7.49 8.41
CA GLU A 94 -10.82 -7.80 8.78
C GLU A 94 -11.18 -7.39 10.22
N THR A 95 -10.20 -7.40 11.13
CA THR A 95 -10.37 -7.07 12.54
C THR A 95 -10.10 -5.60 12.87
N GLY A 96 -9.85 -4.76 11.85
CA GLY A 96 -9.60 -3.33 12.01
C GLY A 96 -8.14 -2.93 11.74
N LEU A 97 -7.67 -1.91 12.45
CA LEU A 97 -6.31 -1.38 12.30
C LEU A 97 -5.28 -2.39 12.80
N MET A 98 -4.37 -2.77 11.91
CA MET A 98 -3.26 -3.67 12.19
C MET A 98 -1.94 -2.88 12.15
N GLN A 99 -1.07 -3.17 13.12
CA GLN A 99 0.26 -2.58 13.21
C GLN A 99 1.31 -3.64 12.95
N PHE A 100 2.28 -3.31 12.10
CA PHE A 100 3.36 -4.19 11.71
C PHE A 100 4.71 -3.50 11.96
N PRO A 101 5.73 -4.19 12.47
CA PRO A 101 7.07 -3.61 12.57
C PRO A 101 7.61 -3.24 11.19
N ILE A 102 8.34 -2.13 11.09
CA ILE A 102 8.90 -1.66 9.81
C ILE A 102 9.77 -2.71 9.08
N SER A 103 10.31 -3.69 9.82
CA SER A 103 11.13 -4.77 9.27
C SER A 103 10.38 -5.76 8.37
N VAL A 104 9.05 -5.83 8.42
CA VAL A 104 8.26 -6.72 7.55
C VAL A 104 7.78 -6.03 6.26
N ILE A 105 8.20 -4.78 6.05
CA ILE A 105 7.93 -4.05 4.82
C ILE A 105 8.79 -4.62 3.69
N THR A 106 8.14 -4.95 2.59
CA THR A 106 8.80 -5.52 1.40
C THR A 106 9.15 -4.47 0.36
N ARG A 107 8.33 -3.41 0.22
CA ARG A 107 8.55 -2.28 -0.69
C ARG A 107 7.98 -1.00 -0.09
N ALA A 108 8.55 0.13 -0.47
CA ALA A 108 8.14 1.44 0.04
C ALA A 108 8.32 2.54 -1.00
N TRP A 109 7.38 3.50 -1.06
CA TRP A 109 7.41 4.62 -1.98
C TRP A 109 7.23 5.95 -1.26
N LYS A 110 8.03 6.93 -1.66
CA LYS A 110 8.05 8.30 -1.11
C LYS A 110 6.76 9.02 -1.44
N THR A 111 6.06 9.52 -0.43
CA THR A 111 4.86 10.35 -0.62
C THR A 111 5.11 11.86 -0.44
N SER A 112 6.28 12.25 0.06
CA SER A 112 6.70 13.65 0.28
C SER A 112 8.21 13.83 0.07
#